data_AF-A0A9I9CFI8-F1
#
_entry.id   AF-A0A9I9CFI8-F1
#
_cell.length_a   1.000
_cell.length_b   1.000
_cell.length_c   1.000
_cell.angle_alpha   90.00
_cell.angle_beta   90.00
_cell.angle_gamma   90.00
#
_symmetry.space_group_name_H-M   'P 1'
#
loop_
_entity.id
_entity.type
_entity.pdbx_description
1 polymer ?
#
loop_
_entity_poly.entity_id
_entity_poly.type
_entity_poly.pdbx_seq_one_letter_code
_entity_poly.pdbx_strand_id
1 'polypeptide(L)'
;TLKTIPRILPISSTNSLRLPLPPISCAAFTPSPPEMGDKKKKATMFIRLVSAAGTGFFYVKRKPTKITEKLEFRKYDPRVNRHVLFTEAKMK
;
A
#
# COMPACT_ATOMS: atom_id res chain seq x y z
N THR A 1 17.40 -70.45 13.31
CA THR A 1 17.09 -71.60 14.17
C THR A 1 16.22 -71.15 15.31
N LEU A 2 15.20 -71.96 15.59
CA LEU A 2 14.05 -71.69 16.45
C LEU A 2 14.41 -71.63 17.93
N LYS A 3 13.68 -70.78 18.68
CA LYS A 3 13.18 -70.95 20.07
C LYS A 3 12.74 -69.55 20.53
N THR A 4 11.58 -69.27 21.14
CA THR A 4 10.52 -70.08 21.74
C THR A 4 9.34 -69.14 22.07
N ILE A 5 8.12 -69.68 21.93
CA ILE A 5 6.76 -69.19 22.27
C ILE A 5 6.57 -69.19 23.82
N PRO A 6 5.79 -68.32 24.53
CA PRO A 6 4.30 -68.31 24.56
C PRO A 6 3.60 -66.95 24.80
N ARG A 7 2.49 -66.66 24.10
CA ARG A 7 1.08 -66.89 24.52
C ARG A 7 0.75 -66.31 25.91
N ILE A 8 -0.04 -65.23 25.97
CA ILE A 8 -0.98 -64.88 27.06
C ILE A 8 -2.10 -63.97 26.50
N LEU A 9 -3.24 -64.08 27.16
CA LEU A 9 -4.65 -63.96 26.76
C LEU A 9 -5.25 -62.54 26.80
N PRO A 10 -6.48 -62.36 26.25
CA PRO A 10 -7.10 -61.05 26.02
C PRO A 10 -7.70 -60.48 27.30
N ILE A 11 -7.53 -59.17 27.51
CA ILE A 11 -8.13 -58.46 28.64
C ILE A 11 -9.23 -57.57 28.07
N SER A 12 -10.46 -58.01 28.33
CA SER A 12 -11.69 -57.23 28.33
C SER A 12 -11.51 -55.89 29.03
N SER A 13 -11.96 -54.79 28.42
CA SER A 13 -12.58 -53.73 29.21
C SER A 13 -13.24 -52.65 28.36
N THR A 14 -14.51 -52.45 28.66
CA THR A 14 -15.21 -51.16 28.72
C THR A 14 -15.27 -50.28 27.47
N ASN A 15 -16.35 -50.53 26.72
CA ASN A 15 -17.35 -49.53 26.35
C ASN A 15 -17.13 -48.18 27.08
N SER A 16 -16.64 -47.18 26.35
CA SER A 16 -16.73 -45.78 26.75
C SER A 16 -17.18 -44.96 25.55
N LEU A 17 -18.36 -44.40 25.70
CA LEU A 17 -19.09 -43.59 24.73
C LEU A 17 -18.24 -42.39 24.31
N ARG A 18 -17.83 -42.34 23.04
CA ARG A 18 -17.26 -41.12 22.44
C ARG A 18 -18.39 -40.39 21.72
N LEU A 19 -18.94 -39.37 22.38
CA LEU A 19 -19.88 -38.43 21.78
C LEU A 19 -19.19 -37.69 20.61
N PRO A 20 -19.89 -37.45 19.49
CA PRO A 20 -19.36 -36.65 18.39
C PRO A 20 -19.20 -35.20 18.84
N LEU A 21 -18.02 -34.63 18.62
CA LEU A 21 -17.78 -33.19 18.77
C LEU A 21 -18.70 -32.43 17.80
N PRO A 22 -19.31 -31.31 18.21
CA PRO A 22 -20.01 -30.45 17.27
C PRO A 22 -19.01 -29.90 16.23
N PRO A 23 -19.42 -29.72 14.96
CA PRO A 23 -18.58 -29.06 13.99
C PRO A 23 -18.26 -27.67 14.53
N ILE A 24 -16.97 -27.36 14.66
CA ILE A 24 -16.49 -25.98 14.84
C ILE A 24 -16.94 -25.26 13.58
N SER A 25 -18.13 -24.65 13.60
CA SER A 25 -18.53 -23.72 12.57
C SER A 25 -17.59 -22.54 12.73
N CYS A 26 -16.53 -22.54 11.94
CA CYS A 26 -15.70 -21.39 11.68
C CYS A 26 -16.61 -20.32 11.08
N ALA A 27 -17.30 -19.57 11.94
CA ALA A 27 -17.97 -18.35 11.55
C ALA A 27 -16.87 -17.45 11.03
N ALA A 28 -16.91 -17.18 9.72
CA ALA A 28 -15.97 -16.33 9.04
C ALA A 28 -15.95 -14.97 9.76
N PHE A 29 -14.88 -14.70 10.50
CA PHE A 29 -14.52 -13.37 10.94
C PHE A 29 -14.18 -12.58 9.68
N THR A 30 -15.19 -12.01 9.04
CA THR A 30 -15.01 -11.06 7.95
C THR A 30 -14.55 -9.76 8.60
N PRO A 31 -13.30 -9.32 8.43
CA PRO A 31 -12.93 -7.99 8.85
C PRO A 31 -13.80 -7.01 8.05
N SER A 32 -14.61 -6.22 8.74
CA SER A 32 -15.34 -5.12 8.12
C SER A 32 -14.32 -4.22 7.42
N PRO A 33 -14.55 -3.82 6.16
CA PRO A 33 -13.67 -2.88 5.47
C PRO A 33 -13.58 -1.60 6.31
N PRO A 34 -12.40 -0.99 6.47
CA PRO A 34 -12.32 0.29 7.13
C PRO A 34 -13.18 1.29 6.34
N GLU A 35 -14.22 1.80 7.00
CA GLU A 35 -15.07 2.89 6.51
C GLU A 35 -14.19 4.12 6.26
N MET A 36 -13.73 4.26 5.01
CA MET A 36 -12.88 5.37 4.59
C MET A 36 -13.74 6.62 4.46
N GLY A 37 -13.80 7.40 5.54
CA GLY A 37 -14.50 8.69 5.54
C GLY A 37 -14.03 9.60 4.39
N ASP A 38 -14.99 10.33 3.81
CA ASP A 38 -14.79 11.23 2.69
C ASP A 38 -13.77 12.33 3.01
N LYS A 39 -12.53 12.13 2.56
CA LYS A 39 -11.46 13.12 2.68
C LYS A 39 -11.79 14.31 1.78
N LYS A 40 -12.15 15.45 2.37
CA LYS A 40 -12.33 16.73 1.66
C LYS A 40 -11.09 17.08 0.83
N LYS A 41 -11.22 16.99 -0.50
CA LYS A 41 -10.14 17.27 -1.44
C LYS A 41 -9.79 18.76 -1.38
N LYS A 42 -8.52 19.07 -1.08
CA LYS A 42 -8.02 20.46 -1.04
C LYS A 42 -7.86 20.98 -2.47
N ALA A 43 -8.30 22.21 -2.73
CA ALA A 43 -8.10 22.86 -4.02
C ALA A 43 -6.61 23.03 -4.31
N THR A 44 -6.14 22.41 -5.39
CA THR A 44 -4.75 22.50 -5.88
C THR A 44 -4.78 22.82 -7.37
N MET A 45 -3.89 23.71 -7.80
CA MET A 45 -3.76 24.12 -9.19
C MET A 45 -2.45 23.55 -9.75
N PHE A 46 -2.47 23.16 -11.01
CA PHE A 46 -1.24 22.75 -11.71
C PHE A 46 -0.57 23.99 -12.31
N ILE A 47 0.73 24.11 -12.09
CA ILE A 47 1.58 25.16 -12.65
C ILE A 47 2.72 24.54 -13.46
N ARG A 48 3.20 25.27 -14.48
CA ARG A 48 4.42 24.93 -15.20
C ARG A 48 5.57 25.76 -14.66
N LEU A 49 6.73 25.13 -14.51
CA LEU A 49 7.99 25.81 -14.23
C LEU A 49 8.78 25.80 -15.53
N VAL A 50 8.99 26.97 -16.13
CA VAL A 50 9.67 27.15 -17.41
C VAL A 50 11.12 27.53 -17.17
N SER A 51 12.05 26.92 -17.91
CA SER A 51 13.47 27.24 -17.81
C SER A 51 13.77 28.66 -18.28
N ALA A 52 14.54 29.42 -17.49
CA ALA A 52 14.99 30.76 -17.88
C ALA A 52 16.04 30.72 -19.00
N ALA A 53 16.61 29.55 -19.30
CA ALA A 53 17.59 29.34 -20.38
C ALA A 53 16.97 29.33 -21.79
N GLY A 54 15.66 29.47 -21.94
CA GLY A 54 15.00 29.56 -23.24
C GLY A 54 14.94 28.24 -24.03
N THR A 55 15.21 27.10 -23.38
CA THR A 55 15.23 25.77 -24.01
C THR A 55 13.84 25.17 -24.24
N GLY A 56 12.81 25.76 -23.64
CA GLY A 56 11.43 25.27 -23.68
C GLY A 56 11.18 24.02 -22.80
N PHE A 57 12.16 23.60 -21.99
CA PHE A 57 11.96 22.53 -21.03
C PHE A 57 11.15 23.02 -19.82
N PHE A 58 10.17 22.24 -19.39
CA PHE A 58 9.31 22.61 -18.27
C PHE A 58 8.98 21.43 -17.36
N TYR A 59 8.80 21.74 -16.08
CA TYR A 59 8.26 20.80 -15.10
C TYR A 59 6.81 21.15 -14.78
N VAL A 60 6.00 20.13 -14.51
CA VAL A 60 4.64 20.30 -13.97
C VAL A 60 4.67 20.09 -12.46
N LYS A 61 4.13 21.05 -11.70
CA LYS A 61 4.04 20.98 -10.24
C LYS A 61 2.61 21.29 -9.80
N ARG A 62 2.15 20.61 -8.73
CA ARG A 62 0.91 20.95 -8.04
C ARG A 62 1.22 22.04 -7.00
N LYS A 63 0.56 23.19 -7.12
CA LYS A 63 0.63 24.32 -6.19
C LYS A 63 -0.70 24.40 -5.43
N PRO A 64 -0.69 24.50 -4.09
CA PRO A 64 -1.91 24.81 -3.35
C PRO A 64 -2.33 26.25 -3.66
N THR A 65 -3.63 26.50 -3.81
CA THR A 65 -4.18 27.83 -4.17
C THR A 65 -3.84 28.93 -3.16
N LYS A 66 -3.46 28.57 -1.93
CA LYS A 66 -3.09 29.51 -0.87
C LYS A 66 -1.78 30.27 -1.15
N ILE A 67 -0.89 29.71 -1.98
CA ILE A 67 0.39 30.33 -2.30
C ILE A 67 0.21 31.14 -3.58
N THR A 68 0.22 32.47 -3.46
CA THR A 68 0.01 33.41 -4.58
C THR A 68 1.32 33.95 -5.14
N GLU A 69 2.42 33.85 -4.40
CA GLU A 69 3.73 34.37 -4.79
C GLU A 69 4.36 33.57 -5.93
N LYS A 70 5.12 34.27 -6.78
CA LYS A 70 5.84 33.67 -7.89
C LYS A 70 7.02 32.87 -7.37
N LEU A 71 7.01 31.56 -7.64
CA LEU A 71 8.08 30.68 -7.19
C LEU A 71 9.21 30.63 -8.21
N GLU A 72 10.43 30.86 -7.74
CA GLU A 72 11.66 30.69 -8.51
C GLU A 72 12.49 29.54 -7.91
N PHE A 73 12.87 28.58 -8.74
CA PHE A 73 13.64 27.42 -8.29
C PHE A 73 14.84 27.18 -9.17
N ARG A 74 15.97 26.79 -8.59
CA ARG A 74 17.10 26.23 -9.35
C ARG A 74 16.88 24.75 -9.57
N LYS A 75 16.71 24.34 -10.82
CA LYS A 75 16.52 22.92 -11.21
C LYS A 75 17.41 22.57 -12.38
N TYR A 76 17.65 21.28 -12.57
CA TYR A 76 18.41 20.78 -13.70
C TYR A 76 17.63 20.91 -15.00
N ASP A 77 18.28 21.38 -16.06
CA ASP A 77 17.75 21.32 -17.42
C ASP A 77 18.59 20.31 -18.23
N PRO A 78 17.99 19.20 -18.73
CA PRO A 78 18.71 18.19 -19.51
C PRO A 78 19.18 18.69 -20.88
N ARG A 79 18.71 19.86 -21.35
CA ARG A 79 19.18 20.44 -22.61
C ARG A 79 20.45 21.26 -22.44
N VAL A 80 20.60 21.93 -21.29
CA VAL A 80 21.78 22.76 -20.95
C VAL A 80 22.82 21.97 -20.14
N ASN A 81 22.40 20.84 -19.58
CA ASN A 81 23.18 20.03 -18.64
C ASN A 81 23.65 20.79 -17.40
N ARG A 82 22.86 21.78 -16.96
CA ARG A 82 23.17 22.65 -15.82
C ARG A 82 21.92 22.95 -15.00
N HIS A 83 22.13 23.35 -13.75
CA HIS A 83 21.06 23.88 -12.92
C HIS A 83 20.81 25.34 -13.28
N VAL A 84 19.60 25.63 -13.75
CA VAL A 84 19.17 26.97 -14.15
C VAL A 84 18.00 27.41 -13.31
N LEU A 85 17.72 28.71 -13.31
CA LEU A 85 16.53 29.25 -12.67
C LEU A 85 15.29 28.89 -13.51
N PHE A 86 14.24 28.46 -12.83
CA PHE A 86 12.93 28.18 -13.42
C PHE A 86 11.90 29.14 -12.83
N THR A 87 11.13 29.77 -13.72
CA THR A 87 10.05 30.70 -13.38
C THR A 87 8.69 30.02 -13.57
N GLU A 88 7.69 30.42 -12.79
CA GLU A 88 6.34 29.85 -12.94
C GLU A 88 5.53 30.49 -14.08
N ALA A 89 4.88 29.64 -14.85
CA ALA A 89 3.89 30.00 -15.86
C ALA A 89 2.55 29.32 -15.52
N LYS A 90 1.47 30.10 -15.58
CA LYS A 90 0.11 29.60 -15.33
C LYS A 90 -0.34 28.78 -16.54
N MET A 91 -0.85 27.57 -16.30
CA MET A 91 -1.57 26.84 -17.34
C MET A 91 -2.96 27.46 -17.48
N LYS A 92 -3.36 27.73 -18.72
CA LYS A 92 -4.74 28.10 -19.06
C LYS A 92 -5.59 26.85 -19.16
#